data_AF-A0A2M7C4A5-F1
#
_entry.id   AF-A0A2M7C4A5-F1
#
_cell.length_a   1.000
_cell.length_b   1.000
_cell.length_c   1.000
_cell.angle_alpha   90.00
_cell.angle_beta   90.00
_cell.angle_gamma   90.00
#
_symmetry.space_group_name_H-M   'P 1'
#
loop_
_entity.id
_entity.type
_entity.pdbx_description
1 polymer ?
#
loop_
_entity_poly.entity_id
_entity_poly.type
_entity_poly.pdbx_seq_one_letter_code
_entity_poly.pdbx_strand_id
1 'polypeptide(L)'
;ASVVDDPLANIIAAAGCTLLQVKDSGIYDAWNQAMDRLESQPLTNDCYVAFLGIDDTIREDYCLAATRIAQPPTQPDFIYGDALNVSHGRAKYQVSPLMPKLFGKNNYLFDVPHPGLLNRWETIKKFRFDARYQLAGDFDFYIRIASSMDVTYAKMPKVQAIIGADGMSNSLKALEIYPREWAMIASSHQVTLAVPRFKIALFRALATVPPLFNLLRRLSWIIRGNNLKQ
;
A
#
# COMPACT_ATOMS: atom_id res chain seq x y z
N ALA A 1 21.65 -3.79 22.74
CA ALA A 1 21.17 -2.76 21.82
C ALA A 1 22.28 -2.48 20.83
N SER A 2 22.13 -2.87 19.57
CA SER A 2 23.10 -2.51 18.53
C SER A 2 23.06 -1.00 18.35
N VAL A 3 24.24 -0.38 18.36
CA VAL A 3 24.45 1.04 18.20
C VAL A 3 23.72 1.49 16.94
N VAL A 4 22.81 2.44 17.12
CA VAL A 4 22.13 3.15 16.04
C VAL A 4 23.21 3.75 15.15
N ASP A 5 23.00 3.76 13.83
CA ASP A 5 23.86 4.56 12.95
C ASP A 5 23.59 6.04 13.27
N ASP A 6 24.30 6.57 14.27
CA ASP A 6 24.09 7.88 14.89
C ASP A 6 23.92 9.03 13.87
N PRO A 7 24.65 9.06 12.74
CA PRO A 7 24.43 10.06 11.70
C PRO A 7 23.03 10.01 11.07
N LEU A 8 22.49 8.81 10.80
CA LEU A 8 21.18 8.65 10.18
C LEU A 8 20.05 9.04 11.15
N ALA A 9 20.17 8.64 12.41
CA ALA A 9 19.17 9.01 13.42
C ALA A 9 19.08 10.53 13.63
N ASN A 10 20.23 11.23 13.59
CA ASN A 10 20.26 12.69 13.66
C ASN A 10 19.57 13.35 12.46
N ILE A 11 19.80 12.83 11.25
CA ILE A 11 19.15 13.34 10.03
C ILE A 11 17.62 13.13 10.11
N ILE A 12 17.18 11.94 10.53
CA ILE A 12 15.77 11.60 10.66
C ILE A 12 15.09 12.47 11.72
N ALA A 13 15.72 12.65 12.88
CA ALA A 13 15.21 13.51 13.95
C ALA A 13 15.11 14.98 13.51
N ALA A 14 16.11 15.48 12.77
CA ALA A 14 16.09 16.84 12.22
C ALA A 14 14.94 17.06 11.21
N ALA A 15 14.48 16.00 10.55
CA ALA A 15 13.31 16.01 9.67
C ALA A 15 11.96 15.86 10.43
N GLY A 16 11.97 15.86 11.76
CA GLY A 16 10.77 15.65 12.58
C GLY A 16 10.24 14.21 12.54
N CYS A 17 11.07 13.27 12.11
CA CYS A 17 10.74 11.85 12.04
C CYS A 17 11.35 11.08 13.22
N THR A 18 10.76 9.93 13.55
CA THR A 18 11.32 9.00 14.54
C THR A 18 11.82 7.76 13.82
N LEU A 19 13.09 7.38 14.06
CA LEU A 19 13.64 6.11 13.59
C LEU A 19 13.36 5.01 14.62
N LEU A 20 12.74 3.92 14.18
CA LEU A 20 12.64 2.68 14.95
C LEU A 20 13.55 1.64 14.30
N GLN A 21 14.59 1.19 15.01
CA GLN A 21 15.51 0.17 14.54
C GLN A 21 15.39 -1.07 15.43
N VAL A 22 14.58 -2.01 14.97
CA VAL A 22 14.29 -3.27 15.66
C VAL A 22 14.33 -4.38 14.62
N LYS A 23 14.73 -5.59 15.03
CA LYS A 23 14.70 -6.74 14.14
C LYS A 23 13.24 -7.09 13.82
N ASP A 24 12.89 -7.14 12.54
CA ASP A 24 11.60 -7.61 12.06
C ASP A 24 11.70 -8.94 11.29
N SER A 25 10.56 -9.61 11.10
CA SER A 25 10.44 -10.80 10.25
C SER A 25 9.94 -10.51 8.83
N GLY A 26 9.77 -9.24 8.46
CA GLY A 26 9.21 -8.79 7.20
C GLY A 26 8.41 -7.49 7.32
N ILE A 27 7.97 -6.96 6.18
CA ILE A 27 7.31 -5.63 6.05
C ILE A 27 6.15 -5.46 7.02
N TYR A 28 5.30 -6.48 7.16
CA TYR A 28 4.11 -6.40 8.01
C TYR A 28 4.43 -6.47 9.50
N ASP A 29 5.51 -7.16 9.89
CA ASP A 29 6.00 -7.12 11.27
C ASP A 29 6.59 -5.73 11.58
N ALA A 30 7.39 -5.16 10.66
CA ALA A 30 7.89 -3.79 10.79
C ALA A 30 6.75 -2.76 10.91
N TRP A 31 5.68 -2.89 10.13
CA TRP A 31 4.50 -2.02 10.25
C TRP A 31 3.74 -2.23 11.57
N ASN A 32 3.62 -3.46 12.07
CA ASN A 32 3.04 -3.70 13.39
C ASN A 32 3.84 -3.03 14.51
N GLN A 33 5.17 -3.11 14.46
CA GLN A 33 6.04 -2.42 15.43
C GLN A 33 5.87 -0.89 15.36
N ALA A 34 5.68 -0.34 14.15
CA ALA A 34 5.33 1.07 13.99
C ALA A 34 3.94 1.40 14.56
N MET A 35 2.94 0.53 14.40
CA MET A 35 1.62 0.71 15.01
C MET A 35 1.68 0.69 16.54
N ASP A 36 2.44 -0.23 17.13
CA ASP A 36 2.65 -0.28 18.58
C ASP A 36 3.31 1.02 19.10
N ARG A 37 4.26 1.56 18.34
CA ARG A 37 4.86 2.87 18.62
C ARG A 37 3.82 3.99 18.56
N LEU A 38 2.95 4.01 17.55
CA LEU A 38 1.88 5.02 17.41
C LEU A 38 0.85 4.95 18.54
N GLU A 39 0.53 3.76 19.06
CA GLU A 39 -0.37 3.61 20.21
C GLU A 39 0.16 4.27 21.49
N SER A 40 1.48 4.33 21.65
CA SER A 40 2.13 5.07 22.75
C SER A 40 2.17 6.59 22.53
N GLN A 41 1.65 7.11 21.42
CA GLN A 41 1.59 8.54 21.13
C GLN A 41 0.21 9.11 21.44
N PRO A 42 0.11 10.41 21.80
CA PRO A 42 -1.15 11.08 22.07
C PRO A 42 -1.90 11.40 20.76
N LEU A 43 -2.20 10.37 19.97
CA LEU A 43 -3.01 10.50 18.76
C LEU A 43 -4.48 10.60 19.14
N THR A 44 -5.17 11.55 18.52
CA THR A 44 -6.61 11.70 18.63
C THR A 44 -7.34 10.76 17.67
N ASN A 45 -8.60 10.44 17.94
CA ASN A 45 -9.40 9.49 17.14
C ASN A 45 -9.73 10.00 15.72
N ASP A 46 -9.45 11.28 15.45
CA ASP A 46 -9.58 11.94 14.15
C ASP A 46 -8.25 12.05 13.38
N CYS A 47 -7.14 11.54 13.94
CA CYS A 47 -5.89 11.40 13.21
C CYS A 47 -6.03 10.41 12.05
N TYR A 48 -5.25 10.63 10.98
CA TYR A 48 -5.13 9.70 9.87
C TYR A 48 -3.68 9.22 9.74
N VAL A 49 -3.54 7.94 9.39
CA VAL A 49 -2.25 7.27 9.21
C VAL A 49 -2.17 6.75 7.77
N ALA A 50 -1.03 6.94 7.12
CA ALA A 50 -0.71 6.29 5.85
C ALA A 50 0.48 5.35 6.02
N PHE A 51 0.44 4.24 5.29
CA PHE A 51 1.58 3.34 5.16
C PHE A 51 2.27 3.63 3.82
N LEU A 52 3.60 3.70 3.84
CA LEU A 52 4.41 3.96 2.65
C LEU A 52 5.61 3.01 2.60
N GLY A 53 5.91 2.50 1.41
CA GLY A 53 7.18 1.86 1.12
C GLY A 53 8.31 2.88 1.11
N ILE A 54 9.55 2.40 1.27
CA ILE A 54 10.75 3.25 1.20
C ILE A 54 11.00 3.84 -0.20
N ASP A 55 10.42 3.22 -1.22
CA ASP A 55 10.46 3.61 -2.63
C ASP A 55 9.24 4.43 -3.08
N ASP A 56 8.36 4.80 -2.13
CA ASP A 56 7.18 5.60 -2.39
C ASP A 56 7.32 7.03 -1.85
N THR A 57 6.52 7.95 -2.39
CA THR A 57 6.45 9.33 -1.91
C THR A 57 5.01 9.81 -1.85
N ILE A 58 4.56 10.27 -0.67
CA ILE A 58 3.24 10.87 -0.50
C ILE A 58 3.21 12.29 -1.09
N ARG A 59 2.08 12.68 -1.65
CA ARG A 59 1.89 14.02 -2.23
C ARG A 59 1.41 15.01 -1.17
N GLU A 60 2.16 16.09 -0.98
CA GLU A 60 1.81 17.16 -0.05
C GLU A 60 0.43 17.77 -0.39
N ASP A 61 0.17 18.04 -1.66
CA ASP A 61 -1.08 18.65 -2.10
C ASP A 61 -2.31 17.74 -1.89
N TYR A 62 -2.07 16.42 -1.84
CA TYR A 62 -3.06 15.44 -1.42
C TYR A 62 -3.30 15.49 0.09
N CYS A 63 -2.24 15.51 0.91
CA CYS A 63 -2.37 15.62 2.36
C CYS A 63 -3.13 16.89 2.77
N LEU A 64 -2.76 18.04 2.19
CA LEU A 64 -3.45 19.32 2.45
C LEU A 64 -4.92 19.28 2.08
N ALA A 65 -5.27 18.69 0.93
CA ALA A 65 -6.67 18.59 0.54
C ALA A 65 -7.44 17.54 1.37
N ALA A 66 -6.79 16.49 1.87
CA ALA A 66 -7.39 15.50 2.75
C ALA A 66 -7.78 16.11 4.09
N THR A 67 -7.03 17.10 4.61
CA THR A 67 -7.39 17.82 5.85
C THR A 67 -8.77 18.48 5.79
N ARG A 68 -9.26 18.83 4.59
CA ARG A 68 -10.59 19.44 4.39
C ARG A 68 -11.71 18.41 4.44
N ILE A 69 -11.42 17.16 4.09
CA ILE A 69 -12.36 16.03 4.10
C ILE A 69 -12.39 15.37 5.49
N ALA A 70 -11.24 15.36 6.16
CA ALA A 70 -11.03 14.83 7.50
C ALA A 70 -11.63 15.69 8.63
N GLN A 71 -12.63 16.55 8.32
CA GLN A 71 -13.29 17.41 9.30
C GLN A 71 -14.70 16.88 9.63
N PRO A 72 -15.21 17.16 10.84
CA PRO A 72 -16.63 16.96 11.14
C PRO A 72 -17.52 17.71 10.15
N PRO A 73 -18.68 17.15 9.74
CA PRO A 73 -19.24 15.86 10.19
C PRO A 73 -18.82 14.64 9.35
N THR A 74 -18.01 14.79 8.30
CA THR A 74 -17.84 13.75 7.27
C THR A 74 -16.81 12.66 7.59
N GLN A 75 -15.75 12.99 8.34
CA GLN A 75 -14.62 12.12 8.78
C GLN A 75 -14.67 10.64 8.33
N PRO A 76 -14.37 10.34 7.05
CA PRO A 76 -14.47 8.99 6.52
C PRO A 76 -13.42 8.06 7.12
N ASP A 77 -13.68 6.75 7.15
CA ASP A 77 -12.70 5.76 7.61
C ASP A 77 -11.45 5.72 6.71
N PHE A 78 -11.64 5.94 5.41
CA PHE A 78 -10.57 5.94 4.42
C PHE A 78 -10.68 7.13 3.46
N ILE A 79 -9.56 7.80 3.21
CA ILE A 79 -9.43 8.81 2.15
C ILE A 79 -8.41 8.30 1.17
N TYR A 80 -8.75 8.31 -0.12
CA TYR A 80 -7.87 7.79 -1.17
C TYR A 80 -7.92 8.68 -2.41
N GLY A 81 -6.85 8.65 -3.19
CA GLY A 81 -6.71 9.33 -4.46
C GLY A 81 -6.34 8.36 -5.56
N ASP A 82 -5.83 8.91 -6.65
CA ASP A 82 -5.17 8.16 -7.72
C ASP A 82 -3.68 7.97 -7.36
N ALA A 83 -2.93 7.19 -8.14
CA ALA A 83 -1.48 7.06 -7.96
C ALA A 83 -0.71 7.25 -9.26
N LEU A 84 0.57 7.63 -9.12
CA LEU A 84 1.51 7.69 -10.23
C LEU A 84 2.59 6.63 -10.05
N ASN A 85 2.53 5.56 -10.81
CA ASN A 85 3.54 4.50 -10.78
C ASN A 85 4.73 4.92 -11.65
N VAL A 86 5.94 4.97 -11.10
CA VAL A 86 7.15 5.42 -11.79
C VAL A 86 8.18 4.30 -11.90
N SER A 87 8.81 4.17 -13.07
CA SER A 87 9.91 3.25 -13.31
C SER A 87 10.63 3.60 -14.61
N HIS A 88 11.97 3.48 -14.64
CA HIS A 88 12.82 3.77 -15.81
C HIS A 88 12.54 5.13 -16.48
N GLY A 89 12.36 6.20 -15.70
CA GLY A 89 12.07 7.54 -16.23
C GLY A 89 10.69 7.67 -16.89
N ARG A 90 9.78 6.73 -16.65
CA ARG A 90 8.39 6.77 -17.12
C ARG A 90 7.39 6.75 -15.99
N ALA A 91 6.20 7.28 -16.27
CA ALA A 91 5.09 7.29 -15.35
C ALA A 91 3.83 6.63 -15.95
N LYS A 92 3.07 5.94 -15.10
CA LYS A 92 1.76 5.36 -15.41
C LYS A 92 0.76 5.81 -14.36
N TYR A 93 -0.31 6.46 -14.82
CA TYR A 93 -1.39 6.88 -13.95
C TYR A 93 -2.27 5.68 -13.59
N GLN A 94 -2.57 5.51 -12.31
CA GLN A 94 -3.52 4.55 -11.77
C GLN A 94 -4.72 5.33 -11.25
N VAL A 95 -5.81 5.31 -12.01
CA VAL A 95 -7.08 5.94 -11.60
C VAL A 95 -7.81 5.01 -10.65
N SER A 96 -8.11 5.48 -9.45
CA SER A 96 -8.90 4.73 -8.48
C SER A 96 -10.40 4.83 -8.81
N PRO A 97 -11.21 3.78 -8.55
CA PRO A 97 -12.65 3.85 -8.79
C PRO A 97 -13.35 4.77 -7.78
N LEU A 98 -14.52 5.30 -8.13
CA LEU A 98 -15.40 6.02 -7.18
C LEU A 98 -16.03 5.07 -6.15
N MET A 99 -16.23 3.81 -6.53
CA MET A 99 -16.75 2.74 -5.68
C MET A 99 -15.74 1.59 -5.68
N PRO A 100 -14.80 1.58 -4.72
CA PRO A 100 -13.74 0.58 -4.65
C PRO A 100 -14.31 -0.74 -4.13
N LYS A 101 -13.92 -1.83 -4.77
CA LYS A 101 -14.28 -3.18 -4.29
C LYS A 101 -13.46 -3.58 -3.08
N LEU A 102 -12.35 -2.90 -2.79
CA LEU A 102 -11.55 -3.12 -1.57
C LEU A 102 -12.38 -3.00 -0.29
N PHE A 103 -13.35 -2.09 -0.27
CA PHE A 103 -14.23 -1.83 0.87
C PHE A 103 -15.62 -2.49 0.70
N GLY A 104 -15.75 -3.42 -0.23
CA GLY A 104 -16.96 -4.23 -0.41
C GLY A 104 -17.15 -5.28 0.68
N LYS A 105 -18.10 -6.21 0.47
CA LYS A 105 -18.46 -7.21 1.49
C LYS A 105 -18.25 -8.68 1.12
N ASN A 106 -17.88 -9.02 -0.12
CA ASN A 106 -17.76 -10.43 -0.55
C ASN A 106 -16.86 -10.68 -1.78
N ASN A 107 -16.62 -9.67 -2.61
CA ASN A 107 -15.83 -9.78 -3.82
C ASN A 107 -14.78 -8.66 -3.87
N TYR A 108 -13.64 -8.90 -3.23
CA TYR A 108 -12.63 -7.90 -2.98
C TYR A 108 -11.67 -7.77 -4.16
N LEU A 109 -11.31 -6.53 -4.48
CA LEU A 109 -10.22 -6.18 -5.38
C LEU A 109 -9.39 -5.10 -4.71
N PHE A 110 -8.08 -5.23 -4.76
CA PHE A 110 -7.20 -4.14 -4.36
C PHE A 110 -7.12 -3.10 -5.48
N ASP A 111 -8.19 -2.32 -5.65
CA ASP A 111 -8.36 -1.31 -6.70
C ASP A 111 -8.04 0.13 -6.24
N VAL A 112 -7.63 0.29 -4.98
CA VAL A 112 -7.14 1.53 -4.40
C VAL A 112 -5.63 1.41 -4.16
N PRO A 113 -4.80 2.40 -4.52
CA PRO A 113 -3.38 2.38 -4.18
C PRO A 113 -3.20 2.36 -2.65
N HIS A 114 -2.45 1.38 -2.13
CA HIS A 114 -2.14 1.34 -0.70
C HIS A 114 -1.17 2.45 -0.27
N PRO A 115 -0.06 2.75 -0.99
CA PRO A 115 0.85 3.80 -0.60
C PRO A 115 0.16 5.16 -0.55
N GLY A 116 0.18 5.82 0.61
CA GLY A 116 -0.50 7.10 0.81
C GLY A 116 -2.02 7.01 1.05
N LEU A 117 -2.60 5.82 1.18
CA LEU A 117 -3.99 5.63 1.59
C LEU A 117 -4.11 6.14 3.03
N LEU A 118 -4.90 7.18 3.25
CA LEU A 118 -5.10 7.75 4.57
C LEU A 118 -6.19 6.97 5.30
N ASN A 119 -5.83 6.40 6.43
CA ASN A 119 -6.69 5.56 7.26
C ASN A 119 -6.99 6.28 8.56
N ARG A 120 -8.26 6.45 8.91
CA ARG A 120 -8.63 7.02 10.20
C ARG A 120 -8.12 6.12 11.32
N TRP A 121 -7.39 6.71 12.27
CA TRP A 121 -6.72 5.98 13.34
C TRP A 121 -7.70 5.17 14.18
N GLU A 122 -8.86 5.75 14.53
CA GLU A 122 -9.92 5.05 15.27
C GLU A 122 -10.36 3.75 14.60
N THR A 123 -10.42 3.75 13.27
CA THR A 123 -10.85 2.61 12.48
C THR A 123 -9.80 1.50 12.50
N ILE A 124 -8.52 1.85 12.32
CA ILE A 124 -7.46 0.87 12.10
C ILE A 124 -6.72 0.42 13.37
N LYS A 125 -6.73 1.18 14.46
CA LYS A 125 -5.90 0.91 15.65
C LYS A 125 -6.12 -0.47 16.29
N LYS A 126 -7.34 -1.03 16.15
CA LYS A 126 -7.69 -2.36 16.68
C LYS A 126 -7.22 -3.53 15.79
N PHE A 127 -6.63 -3.25 14.64
CA PHE A 127 -6.13 -4.26 13.71
C PHE A 127 -4.61 -4.27 13.70
N ARG A 128 -4.06 -5.45 13.41
CA ARG A 128 -2.64 -5.66 13.10
C ARG A 128 -2.52 -6.36 11.76
N PHE A 129 -1.43 -6.13 11.05
CA PHE A 129 -1.09 -6.91 9.86
C PHE A 129 -0.73 -8.34 10.26
N ASP A 130 -1.03 -9.30 9.40
CA ASP A 130 -0.62 -10.68 9.62
C ASP A 130 0.78 -10.89 9.01
N ALA A 131 1.77 -11.02 9.90
CA ALA A 131 3.19 -11.16 9.53
C ALA A 131 3.54 -12.48 8.83
N ARG A 132 2.58 -13.41 8.68
CA ARG A 132 2.77 -14.62 7.86
C ARG A 132 2.80 -14.31 6.36
N TYR A 133 2.21 -13.19 5.96
CA TYR A 133 2.26 -12.73 4.57
C TYR A 133 3.59 -12.05 4.27
N GLN A 134 4.03 -12.12 3.01
CA GLN A 134 5.20 -11.44 2.49
C GLN A 134 4.81 -10.26 1.60
N LEU A 135 3.71 -10.35 0.84
CA LEU A 135 3.32 -9.32 -0.15
C LEU A 135 1.84 -8.93 -0.16
N ALA A 136 0.94 -9.71 0.44
CA ALA A 136 -0.51 -9.47 0.40
C ALA A 136 -1.15 -9.21 1.78
N GLY A 137 -0.33 -8.95 2.81
CA GLY A 137 -0.80 -8.66 4.17
C GLY A 137 -1.55 -7.34 4.30
N ASP A 138 -1.30 -6.38 3.41
CA ASP A 138 -2.11 -5.16 3.26
C ASP A 138 -3.52 -5.50 2.75
N PHE A 139 -3.64 -6.41 1.79
CA PHE A 139 -4.93 -6.82 1.26
C PHE A 139 -5.76 -7.54 2.33
N ASP A 140 -5.12 -8.46 3.06
CA ASP A 140 -5.69 -9.13 4.23
C ASP A 140 -6.17 -8.12 5.29
N PHE A 141 -5.34 -7.13 5.60
CA PHE A 141 -5.64 -6.08 6.57
C PHE A 141 -6.92 -5.33 6.21
N TYR A 142 -7.04 -4.85 4.98
CA TYR A 142 -8.24 -4.14 4.53
C TYR A 142 -9.48 -5.03 4.44
N ILE A 143 -9.34 -6.28 4.00
CA ILE A 143 -10.45 -7.25 3.98
C ILE A 143 -11.00 -7.47 5.38
N ARG A 144 -10.13 -7.65 6.40
CA ARG A 144 -10.57 -7.84 7.78
C ARG A 144 -11.34 -6.64 8.31
N ILE A 145 -10.87 -5.42 8.03
CA ILE A 145 -11.56 -4.20 8.44
C ILE A 145 -12.94 -4.14 7.77
N ALA A 146 -12.99 -4.21 6.43
CA ALA A 146 -14.22 -4.11 5.65
C ALA A 146 -15.23 -5.25 5.95
N SER A 147 -14.75 -6.44 6.32
CA SER A 147 -15.60 -7.56 6.72
C SER A 147 -16.19 -7.38 8.11
N SER A 148 -15.43 -6.75 9.03
CA SER A 148 -15.83 -6.60 10.44
C SER A 148 -16.80 -5.46 10.72
N MET A 149 -16.85 -4.45 9.84
CA MET A 149 -17.67 -3.25 10.02
C MET A 149 -18.00 -2.61 8.67
N ASP A 150 -19.05 -1.79 8.65
CA ASP A 150 -19.31 -0.90 7.52
C ASP A 150 -18.35 0.28 7.59
N VAL A 151 -17.65 0.51 6.48
CA VAL A 151 -16.63 1.54 6.37
C VAL A 151 -17.08 2.61 5.39
N THR A 152 -16.76 3.84 5.74
CA THR A 152 -16.98 5.02 4.90
C THR A 152 -15.67 5.38 4.21
N TYR A 153 -15.77 5.90 2.99
CA TYR A 153 -14.59 6.27 2.23
C TYR A 153 -14.85 7.50 1.34
N ALA A 154 -13.79 8.24 1.04
CA ALA A 154 -13.84 9.39 0.15
C ALA A 154 -12.74 9.31 -0.91
N LYS A 155 -13.14 9.35 -2.18
CA LYS A 155 -12.19 9.56 -3.29
C LYS A 155 -11.87 11.04 -3.43
N MET A 156 -10.59 11.36 -3.56
CA MET A 156 -10.07 12.65 -3.95
C MET A 156 -9.61 12.63 -5.42
N PRO A 157 -9.91 13.68 -6.20
CA PRO A 157 -9.39 13.83 -7.57
C PRO A 157 -7.94 14.34 -7.54
N LYS A 158 -7.07 13.65 -6.81
CA LYS A 158 -5.65 13.97 -6.63
C LYS A 158 -4.82 12.70 -6.63
N VAL A 159 -3.56 12.83 -7.05
CA VAL A 159 -2.57 11.77 -6.86
C VAL A 159 -2.19 11.72 -5.39
N GLN A 160 -2.41 10.60 -4.71
CA GLN A 160 -2.04 10.41 -3.30
C GLN A 160 -0.55 10.12 -3.13
N ALA A 161 0.02 9.32 -4.04
CA ALA A 161 1.40 8.88 -3.96
C ALA A 161 2.03 8.69 -5.34
N ILE A 162 3.34 8.90 -5.38
CA ILE A 162 4.23 8.43 -6.44
C ILE A 162 4.78 7.09 -5.96
N ILE A 163 4.57 6.03 -6.74
CA ILE A 163 4.87 4.66 -6.34
C ILE A 163 6.05 4.12 -7.15
N GLY A 164 7.08 3.63 -6.46
CA GLY A 164 8.22 2.97 -7.05
C GLY A 164 7.84 1.61 -7.66
N ALA A 165 7.78 1.50 -8.98
CA ALA A 165 7.33 0.26 -9.63
C ALA A 165 8.46 -0.77 -9.86
N ASP A 166 9.59 -0.60 -9.20
CA ASP A 166 10.71 -1.56 -9.16
C ASP A 166 10.83 -2.29 -7.81
N GLY A 167 9.91 -2.05 -6.87
CA GLY A 167 9.85 -2.71 -5.57
C GLY A 167 9.51 -4.21 -5.60
N MET A 168 9.54 -4.83 -4.42
CA MET A 168 9.36 -6.28 -4.22
C MET A 168 8.08 -6.84 -4.83
N SER A 169 6.97 -6.09 -4.78
CA SER A 169 5.67 -6.43 -5.36
C SER A 169 5.68 -6.57 -6.88
N ASN A 170 6.67 -5.99 -7.55
CA ASN A 170 6.86 -6.05 -9.00
C ASN A 170 7.99 -7.01 -9.42
N SER A 171 8.55 -7.77 -8.48
CA SER A 171 9.62 -8.74 -8.73
C SER A 171 9.11 -10.06 -9.33
N LEU A 172 10.01 -10.84 -9.91
CA LEU A 172 9.69 -12.20 -10.36
C LEU A 172 9.17 -13.10 -9.22
N LYS A 173 9.71 -12.93 -8.00
CA LYS A 173 9.28 -13.67 -6.81
C LYS A 173 7.81 -13.42 -6.48
N ALA A 174 7.31 -12.21 -6.77
CA ALA A 174 5.92 -11.85 -6.51
C ALA A 174 4.92 -12.74 -7.28
N LEU A 175 5.31 -13.24 -8.46
CA LEU A 175 4.47 -14.14 -9.26
C LEU A 175 4.23 -15.51 -8.58
N GLU A 176 5.12 -15.90 -7.67
CA GLU A 176 4.99 -17.14 -6.88
C GLU A 176 4.28 -16.92 -5.55
N ILE A 177 4.53 -15.77 -4.92
CA ILE A 177 4.02 -15.42 -3.60
C ILE A 177 2.52 -15.08 -3.67
N TYR A 178 2.13 -14.14 -4.56
CA TYR A 178 0.75 -13.63 -4.60
C TYR A 178 -0.32 -14.72 -4.75
N PRO A 179 -0.22 -15.69 -5.68
CA PRO A 179 -1.25 -16.73 -5.81
C PRO A 179 -1.45 -17.55 -4.53
N ARG A 180 -0.37 -17.82 -3.79
CA ARG A 180 -0.41 -18.57 -2.53
C ARG A 180 -1.09 -17.76 -1.44
N GLU A 181 -0.68 -16.51 -1.26
CA GLU A 181 -1.23 -15.64 -0.22
C GLU A 181 -2.68 -15.26 -0.51
N TRP A 182 -3.05 -15.02 -1.76
CA TRP A 182 -4.45 -14.81 -2.14
C TRP A 182 -5.32 -16.05 -1.87
N ALA A 183 -4.80 -17.26 -2.08
CA ALA A 183 -5.53 -18.47 -1.72
C ALA A 183 -5.70 -18.58 -0.19
N MET A 184 -4.66 -18.27 0.59
CA MET A 184 -4.73 -18.22 2.05
C MET A 184 -5.77 -17.21 2.54
N ILE A 185 -5.75 -15.98 2.02
CA ILE A 185 -6.72 -14.91 2.35
C ILE A 185 -8.14 -15.35 2.02
N ALA A 186 -8.37 -15.84 0.79
CA ALA A 186 -9.69 -16.27 0.35
C ALA A 186 -10.26 -17.39 1.24
N SER A 187 -9.42 -18.37 1.61
CA SER A 187 -9.83 -19.47 2.49
C SER A 187 -10.06 -19.04 3.94
N SER A 188 -9.20 -18.18 4.49
CA SER A 188 -9.26 -17.76 5.90
C SER A 188 -10.47 -16.89 6.19
N HIS A 189 -10.85 -16.03 5.24
CA HIS A 189 -11.98 -15.10 5.38
C HIS A 189 -13.25 -15.57 4.67
N GLN A 190 -13.20 -16.69 3.95
CA GLN A 190 -14.32 -17.22 3.14
C GLN A 190 -14.85 -16.20 2.11
N VAL A 191 -13.93 -15.46 1.47
CA VAL A 191 -14.25 -14.39 0.52
C VAL A 191 -13.78 -14.71 -0.89
N THR A 192 -14.36 -14.04 -1.89
CA THR A 192 -13.86 -14.06 -3.26
C THR A 192 -12.90 -12.90 -3.52
N LEU A 193 -11.79 -13.18 -4.19
CA LEU A 193 -10.82 -12.17 -4.63
C LEU A 193 -10.84 -12.04 -6.15
N ALA A 194 -11.12 -10.84 -6.66
CA ALA A 194 -11.14 -10.48 -8.08
C ALA A 194 -9.73 -10.23 -8.65
N VAL A 195 -8.76 -11.07 -8.30
CA VAL A 195 -7.35 -10.93 -8.69
C VAL A 195 -7.10 -11.46 -10.10
N PRO A 196 -6.14 -10.90 -10.87
CA PRO A 196 -5.93 -11.24 -12.28
C PRO A 196 -5.15 -12.56 -12.45
N ARG A 197 -5.75 -13.68 -12.03
CA ARG A 197 -5.12 -15.03 -12.00
C ARG A 197 -4.53 -15.44 -13.36
N PHE A 198 -5.26 -15.22 -14.45
CA PHE A 198 -4.78 -15.53 -15.80
C PHE A 198 -3.52 -14.73 -16.18
N LYS A 199 -3.51 -13.43 -15.90
CA LYS A 199 -2.35 -12.55 -16.15
C LYS A 199 -1.14 -13.05 -15.37
N ILE A 200 -1.31 -13.44 -14.11
CA ILE A 200 -0.22 -13.99 -13.30
C ILE A 200 0.28 -15.32 -13.87
N ALA A 201 -0.62 -16.24 -14.27
CA ALA A 201 -0.23 -17.50 -14.89
C ALA A 201 0.58 -17.28 -16.19
N LEU A 202 0.15 -16.33 -17.03
CA LEU A 202 0.87 -15.92 -18.23
C LEU A 202 2.27 -15.36 -17.89
N PHE A 203 2.37 -14.44 -16.93
CA PHE A 203 3.66 -13.89 -16.52
C PHE A 203 4.58 -14.94 -15.90
N ARG A 204 4.05 -15.92 -15.16
CA ARG A 204 4.83 -17.06 -14.65
C ARG A 204 5.40 -17.92 -15.78
N ALA A 205 4.62 -18.18 -16.82
CA ALA A 205 5.11 -18.90 -17.99
C ALA A 205 6.27 -18.14 -18.67
N LEU A 206 6.11 -16.81 -18.83
CA LEU A 206 7.14 -15.94 -19.44
C LEU A 206 8.36 -15.72 -18.53
N ALA A 207 8.20 -15.82 -17.21
CA ALA A 207 9.27 -15.67 -16.21
C ALA A 207 10.33 -16.78 -16.27
N THR A 208 10.05 -17.90 -16.94
CA THR A 208 11.01 -18.99 -17.18
C THR A 208 12.23 -18.54 -17.98
N VAL A 209 12.15 -17.39 -18.65
CA VAL A 209 13.25 -16.70 -19.33
C VAL A 209 13.40 -15.29 -18.74
N PRO A 210 14.14 -15.09 -17.64
CA PRO A 210 14.22 -13.82 -16.93
C PRO A 210 14.62 -12.59 -17.79
N PRO A 211 15.56 -12.70 -18.76
CA PRO A 211 15.85 -11.60 -19.68
C PRO A 211 14.64 -11.18 -20.52
N LEU A 212 13.84 -12.15 -20.99
CA LEU A 212 12.64 -11.90 -21.78
C LEU A 212 11.56 -11.23 -20.93
N PHE A 213 11.35 -11.69 -19.68
CA PHE A 213 10.44 -11.04 -18.74
C PHE A 213 10.80 -9.56 -18.51
N ASN A 214 12.09 -9.29 -18.26
CA ASN A 214 12.57 -7.92 -18.05
C ASN A 214 12.42 -7.05 -19.31
N LEU A 215 12.68 -7.61 -20.49
CA LEU A 215 12.47 -6.94 -21.76
C LEU A 215 10.99 -6.60 -21.99
N LEU A 216 10.09 -7.57 -21.83
CA LEU A 216 8.65 -7.36 -21.96
C LEU A 216 8.13 -6.33 -20.96
N ARG A 217 8.65 -6.35 -19.73
CA ARG A 217 8.34 -5.34 -18.71
C ARG A 217 8.75 -3.95 -19.20
N ARG A 218 10.00 -3.77 -19.64
CA ARG A 218 10.49 -2.50 -20.21
C ARG A 218 9.64 -2.04 -21.40
N LEU A 219 9.32 -2.94 -22.32
CA LEU A 219 8.43 -2.65 -23.46
C LEU A 219 7.00 -2.28 -23.04
N SER A 220 6.49 -2.81 -21.92
CA SER A 220 5.21 -2.38 -21.37
C SER A 220 5.26 -0.95 -20.82
N TRP A 221 6.43 -0.49 -20.34
CA TRP A 221 6.64 0.87 -19.86
C TRP A 221 6.87 1.84 -21.02
N ILE A 222 7.80 1.52 -21.93
CA ILE A 222 7.57 1.56 -23.38
C ILE A 222 6.27 2.19 -23.89
N ILE A 223 5.33 1.27 -24.10
CA ILE A 223 4.09 1.46 -24.84
C ILE A 223 3.02 2.18 -24.01
N ARG A 224 2.99 1.94 -22.68
CA ARG A 224 1.88 2.42 -21.81
C ARG A 224 2.28 3.54 -20.86
N GLY A 225 3.57 3.81 -20.72
CA GLY A 225 4.08 4.86 -19.84
C GLY A 225 4.25 6.15 -20.62
N ASN A 226 3.81 7.25 -20.03
CA ASN A 226 4.14 8.57 -20.53
C ASN A 226 5.57 8.92 -20.07
N ASN A 227 6.29 9.71 -20.87
CA ASN A 227 7.55 10.29 -20.42
C ASN A 227 7.27 11.12 -19.15
N LEU A 228 8.08 10.95 -18.11
CA LEU A 228 8.13 11.88 -16.99
C LEU A 228 8.66 13.21 -17.55
N LYS A 229 7.76 14.08 -18.01
CA LYS A 229 8.11 15.49 -18.15
C LYS A 229 8.24 16.04 -16.73
N GLN A 230 9.41 16.60 -16.43
CA GLN A 230 9.77 17.23 -15.16
C GLN A 230 8.72 18.24 -14.72
#